data_AF-A0A6N7HAC5-F1
#
_entry.id   AF-A0A6N7HAC5-F1
#
_cell.length_a   1.000
_cell.length_b   1.000
_cell.length_c   1.000
_cell.angle_alpha   90.00
_cell.angle_beta   90.00
_cell.angle_gamma   90.00
#
_symmetry.space_group_name_H-M   'P 1'
#
loop_
_entity.id
_entity.type
_entity.pdbx_description
1 polymer ?
#
loop_
_entity_poly.entity_id
_entity_poly.type
_entity_poly.pdbx_seq_one_letter_code
_entity_poly.pdbx_strand_id
1 'polypeptide(L)'
;MPRRDDLSHVMVIGSGPIVIGQACEFDYSGTQACRVLREEGLRVSLVNSNPATIMTDPEFADATYIEPINADFVEKVIAIERPDALLATLGGQTALNAAVALDGRGVLEK
;
A
#
# COMPACT_ATOMS: atom_id res chain seq x y z
N MET A 1 -20.41 11.71 3.55
CA MET A 1 -20.36 10.68 4.59
C MET A 1 -19.17 10.99 5.48
N PRO A 2 -19.28 10.85 6.80
CA PRO A 2 -18.13 10.92 7.70
C PRO A 2 -17.18 9.75 7.44
N ARG A 3 -16.02 9.75 8.12
CA ARG A 3 -15.07 8.64 8.09
C ARG A 3 -15.74 7.32 8.51
N ARG A 4 -15.24 6.22 7.96
CA ARG A 4 -15.58 4.84 8.36
C ARG A 4 -14.90 4.47 9.68
N ASP A 5 -15.70 4.11 10.67
CA ASP A 5 -15.23 3.71 12.01
C ASP A 5 -15.00 2.19 12.14
N ASP A 6 -15.39 1.42 11.11
CA ASP A 6 -15.16 -0.02 11.03
C ASP A 6 -13.75 -0.38 10.53
N LEU A 7 -12.95 0.62 10.12
CA LEU A 7 -11.58 0.45 9.68
C LEU A 7 -10.62 1.01 10.74
N SER A 8 -9.65 0.18 11.12
CA SER A 8 -8.58 0.53 12.06
C SER A 8 -7.20 0.48 11.40
N HIS A 9 -7.04 -0.32 10.35
CA HIS A 9 -5.77 -0.55 9.68
C HIS A 9 -5.94 -0.63 8.16
N VAL A 10 -5.22 0.25 7.45
CA VAL A 10 -5.18 0.27 5.99
C VAL A 10 -3.78 -0.08 5.51
N MET A 11 -3.70 -0.98 4.53
CA MET A 11 -2.45 -1.28 3.84
C MET A 11 -2.42 -0.58 2.48
N VAL A 12 -1.38 0.22 2.22
CA VAL A 12 -1.14 0.90 0.96
C VAL A 12 -0.20 0.06 0.09
N ILE A 13 -0.51 -0.05 -1.21
CA ILE A 13 0.38 -0.68 -2.20
C ILE A 13 1.02 0.41 -3.06
N GLY A 14 2.34 0.53 -2.99
CA GLY A 14 3.13 1.48 -3.77
C GLY A 14 3.29 1.07 -5.24
N SER A 15 4.04 1.86 -6.01
CA SER A 15 4.25 1.65 -7.45
C SER A 15 5.43 0.76 -7.81
N GLY A 16 6.39 0.61 -6.89
CA GLY A 16 7.67 -0.03 -7.18
C GLY A 16 8.63 0.91 -7.90
N PRO A 17 9.63 0.38 -8.63
CA PRO A 17 10.67 1.17 -9.28
C PRO A 17 10.11 2.15 -10.31
N ILE A 18 10.80 3.28 -10.49
CA ILE A 18 10.46 4.28 -11.50
C ILE A 18 10.73 3.72 -12.90
N VAL A 19 9.72 3.83 -13.77
CA VAL A 19 9.81 3.47 -15.19
C VAL A 19 9.12 4.54 -16.06
N ILE A 20 9.40 4.55 -17.36
CA ILE A 20 8.68 5.42 -18.29
C ILE A 20 7.18 5.08 -18.22
N GLY A 21 6.35 6.09 -17.94
CA GLY A 21 4.89 5.95 -17.79
C GLY A 21 4.41 5.61 -16.37
N GLN A 22 5.32 5.39 -15.43
CA GLN A 22 4.99 5.21 -14.01
C GLN A 22 6.17 5.67 -13.14
N ALA A 23 6.13 6.93 -12.68
CA ALA A 23 7.27 7.58 -12.06
C ALA A 23 6.96 8.20 -10.69
N CYS A 24 7.57 9.34 -10.38
CA CYS A 24 7.58 9.98 -9.06
C CYS A 24 6.19 10.41 -8.57
N GLU A 25 5.21 10.52 -9.46
CA GLU A 25 3.83 10.88 -9.12
C GLU A 25 3.21 9.93 -8.08
N PHE A 26 3.66 8.68 -8.02
CA PHE A 26 3.17 7.69 -7.06
C PHE A 26 3.87 7.74 -5.72
N ASP A 27 5.13 8.19 -5.67
CA ASP A 27 5.76 8.52 -4.38
C ASP A 27 5.06 9.72 -3.73
N TYR A 28 4.82 10.77 -4.51
CA TYR A 28 4.07 11.95 -4.06
C TYR A 28 2.66 11.55 -3.55
N SER A 29 1.91 10.80 -4.36
CA SER A 29 0.53 10.40 -4.03
C SER A 29 0.49 9.43 -2.84
N GLY A 30 1.39 8.45 -2.82
CA GLY A 30 1.52 7.47 -1.74
C GLY A 30 1.90 8.12 -0.41
N THR A 31 2.84 9.07 -0.44
CA THR A 31 3.25 9.85 0.74
C THR A 31 2.06 10.63 1.31
N GLN A 32 1.27 11.28 0.46
CA GLN A 32 0.07 12.01 0.90
C GLN A 32 -0.95 11.09 1.55
N ALA A 33 -1.20 9.91 0.98
CA ALA A 33 -2.14 8.98 1.58
C ALA A 33 -1.67 8.43 2.91
N CYS A 34 -0.39 8.04 3.02
CA CYS A 34 0.16 7.57 4.28
C CYS A 34 0.01 8.65 5.38
N ARG A 35 0.31 9.91 5.05
CA ARG A 35 0.13 11.03 5.98
C ARG A 35 -1.34 11.21 6.39
N VAL A 36 -2.26 11.29 5.44
CA VAL A 36 -3.69 11.52 5.73
C VAL A 36 -4.31 10.37 6.52
N LEU A 37 -4.02 9.13 6.17
CA LEU A 37 -4.51 7.96 6.91
C LEU A 37 -4.02 7.96 8.37
N ARG A 38 -2.76 8.35 8.60
CA ARG A 38 -2.20 8.49 9.95
C ARG A 38 -2.76 9.68 10.72
N GLU A 39 -2.97 10.83 10.07
CA GLU A 39 -3.59 12.01 10.68
C GLU A 39 -5.04 11.72 11.13
N GLU A 40 -5.74 10.88 10.38
CA GLU A 40 -7.03 10.34 10.80
C GLU A 40 -6.86 9.37 12.00
N GLY A 41 -5.70 8.75 12.19
CA GLY A 41 -5.47 7.80 13.29
C GLY A 41 -5.83 6.36 12.89
N LEU A 42 -5.70 6.04 11.60
CA LEU A 42 -5.62 4.65 11.13
C LEU A 42 -4.17 4.18 11.27
N ARG A 43 -4.00 2.90 11.61
CA ARG A 43 -2.73 2.23 11.40
C ARG A 43 -2.47 2.12 9.90
N VAL A 44 -1.25 2.41 9.46
CA VAL A 44 -0.85 2.33 8.06
C VAL A 44 0.29 1.34 7.91
N SER A 45 0.09 0.31 7.08
CA SER A 45 1.20 -0.48 6.54
C SER A 45 1.41 -0.17 5.06
N LEU A 46 2.64 -0.24 4.60
CA LEU A 46 3.01 0.08 3.22
C LEU A 46 3.90 -1.03 2.65
N VAL A 47 3.62 -1.45 1.42
CA VAL A 47 4.56 -2.23 0.60
C VAL A 47 5.00 -1.44 -0.62
N ASN A 48 6.31 -1.24 -0.78
CA ASN A 48 6.89 -0.63 -1.97
C ASN A 48 8.35 -1.08 -2.16
N SER A 49 8.68 -1.69 -3.29
CA SER A 49 10.04 -2.18 -3.57
C SER A 49 11.05 -1.09 -3.91
N ASN A 50 10.62 0.16 -4.11
CA ASN A 50 11.53 1.27 -4.40
C ASN A 50 12.08 1.89 -3.10
N PRO A 51 13.39 1.77 -2.81
CA PRO A 51 13.97 2.34 -1.60
C PRO A 51 14.22 3.85 -1.69
N ALA A 52 14.08 4.46 -2.87
CA ALA A 52 14.37 5.87 -3.11
C ALA A 52 13.09 6.73 -3.10
N THR A 53 12.16 6.46 -2.18
CA THR A 53 10.87 7.14 -2.10
C THR A 53 10.62 7.68 -0.70
N ILE A 54 10.01 8.87 -0.58
CA ILE A 54 9.67 9.45 0.72
C ILE A 54 8.63 8.59 1.43
N MET A 55 7.68 8.00 0.71
CA MET A 55 6.66 7.14 1.33
C MET A 55 7.25 5.93 2.07
N THR A 56 8.46 5.48 1.73
CA THR A 56 9.14 4.37 2.42
C THR A 56 10.03 4.81 3.58
N ASP A 57 10.10 6.11 3.90
CA ASP A 57 10.77 6.55 5.12
C ASP A 57 9.99 6.04 6.35
N PRO A 58 10.69 5.62 7.43
CA PRO A 58 10.06 4.98 8.59
C PRO A 58 8.97 5.81 9.31
N GLU A 59 8.93 7.11 9.09
CA GLU A 59 7.98 8.03 9.72
C GLU A 59 6.63 8.11 9.00
N PHE A 60 6.52 7.63 7.75
CA PHE A 60 5.29 7.78 6.97
C PHE A 60 4.30 6.64 7.14
N ALA A 61 4.73 5.45 7.54
CA ALA A 61 3.86 4.31 7.85
C ALA A 61 4.24 3.68 9.20
N ASP A 62 3.31 2.97 9.84
CA ASP A 62 3.60 2.23 11.08
C ASP A 62 4.38 0.94 10.80
N ALA A 63 4.22 0.39 9.59
CA ALA A 63 5.01 -0.73 9.09
C ALA A 63 5.34 -0.51 7.61
N THR A 64 6.63 -0.45 7.27
CA THR A 64 7.11 -0.28 5.90
C THR A 64 7.84 -1.52 5.41
N TYR A 65 7.39 -2.07 4.29
CA TYR A 65 7.94 -3.24 3.62
C TYR A 65 8.58 -2.83 2.29
N ILE A 66 9.92 -2.84 2.26
CA ILE A 66 10.67 -2.69 1.02
C ILE A 66 10.83 -4.06 0.35
N GLU A 67 9.72 -4.54 -0.20
CA GLU A 67 9.56 -5.90 -0.73
C GLU A 67 8.95 -5.89 -2.15
N PRO A 68 9.15 -6.95 -2.97
CA PRO A 68 8.56 -7.05 -4.30
C PRO A 68 7.03 -6.90 -4.30
N ILE A 69 6.51 -6.11 -5.25
CA ILE A 69 5.06 -5.89 -5.41
C ILE A 69 4.48 -6.92 -6.38
N ASN A 70 4.46 -8.17 -5.94
CA ASN A 70 3.75 -9.26 -6.60
C ASN A 70 2.82 -9.96 -5.61
N ALA A 71 1.84 -10.71 -6.10
CA ALA A 71 0.83 -11.31 -5.25
C ALA A 71 1.42 -12.25 -4.17
N ASP A 72 2.51 -12.97 -4.45
CA ASP A 72 3.12 -13.89 -3.49
C ASP A 72 3.72 -13.16 -2.28
N PHE A 73 4.38 -12.03 -2.50
CA PHE A 73 4.97 -11.23 -1.43
C PHE A 73 3.93 -10.38 -0.71
N VAL A 74 3.02 -9.76 -1.46
CA VAL A 74 1.95 -8.96 -0.84
C VAL A 74 1.02 -9.84 0.00
N GLU A 75 0.72 -11.06 -0.41
CA GLU A 75 -0.05 -12.04 0.40
C GLU A 75 0.67 -12.36 1.73
N LYS A 76 2.00 -12.51 1.73
CA LYS A 76 2.77 -12.72 2.97
C LYS A 76 2.68 -11.52 3.90
N VAL A 77 2.76 -10.30 3.35
CA VAL A 77 2.60 -9.08 4.13
C VAL A 77 1.19 -9.02 4.71
N ILE A 78 0.15 -9.27 3.90
CA ILE A 78 -1.25 -9.33 4.36
C ILE A 78 -1.43 -10.37 5.48
N ALA A 79 -0.79 -11.54 5.38
CA ALA A 79 -0.89 -12.58 6.41
C ALA A 79 -0.30 -12.17 7.77
N ILE A 80 0.77 -11.35 7.75
CA ILE A 80 1.42 -10.79 8.95
C ILE A 80 0.60 -9.62 9.50
N GLU A 81 0.22 -8.71 8.60
CA GLU A 81 -0.30 -7.38 8.91
C GLU A 81 -1.81 -7.37 9.16
N ARG A 82 -2.55 -8.27 8.50
CA ARG A 82 -4.02 -8.40 8.55
C ARG A 82 -4.77 -7.06 8.46
N PRO A 83 -4.54 -6.27 7.38
CA PRO A 83 -5.22 -5.00 7.20
C PRO A 83 -6.73 -5.16 6.98
N ASP A 84 -7.53 -4.21 7.49
CA ASP A 84 -8.98 -4.18 7.28
C ASP A 84 -9.34 -3.77 5.84
N ALA A 85 -8.45 -3.00 5.19
CA ALA A 85 -8.62 -2.56 3.82
C ALA A 85 -7.29 -2.40 3.08
N LEU A 86 -7.34 -2.61 1.76
CA LEU A 86 -6.23 -2.32 0.85
C LEU A 86 -6.51 -1.06 0.03
N LEU A 87 -5.52 -0.16 -0.01
CA LEU A 87 -5.51 1.02 -0.87
C LEU A 87 -4.52 0.82 -2.02
N ALA A 88 -5.03 0.33 -3.15
CA ALA A 88 -4.24 0.00 -4.34
C ALA A 88 -4.31 1.05 -5.46
N THR A 89 -4.95 2.20 -5.22
CA THR A 89 -5.23 3.23 -6.24
C THR A 89 -4.10 4.26 -6.39
N LEU A 90 -3.05 4.17 -5.57
CA LEU A 90 -1.98 5.17 -5.49
C LEU A 90 -0.60 4.63 -5.86
N GLY A 91 -0.54 3.40 -6.38
CA GLY A 91 0.68 2.75 -6.86
C GLY A 91 0.64 2.43 -8.35
N GLY A 92 -0.13 3.19 -9.12
CA GLY A 92 -0.23 3.03 -10.57
C GLY A 92 -0.74 1.66 -11.01
N GLN A 93 -0.31 1.21 -12.18
CA GLN A 93 -0.73 -0.08 -12.74
C GLN A 93 -0.14 -1.25 -11.96
N THR A 94 1.05 -1.10 -11.38
CA THR A 94 1.67 -2.13 -10.52
C THR A 94 0.73 -2.51 -9.36
N ALA A 95 0.24 -1.52 -8.61
CA ALA A 95 -0.65 -1.76 -7.48
C ALA A 95 -1.99 -2.34 -7.89
N LEU A 96 -2.60 -1.83 -8.97
CA LEU A 96 -3.87 -2.36 -9.48
C LEU A 96 -3.74 -3.83 -9.92
N ASN A 97 -2.68 -4.17 -10.65
CA ASN A 97 -2.44 -5.54 -11.08
C ASN A 97 -2.21 -6.48 -9.88
N ALA A 98 -1.45 -6.03 -8.87
CA ALA A 98 -1.24 -6.80 -7.66
C ALA A 98 -2.56 -7.04 -6.91
N ALA A 99 -3.40 -6.01 -6.75
CA ALA A 99 -4.71 -6.13 -6.10
C ALA A 99 -5.65 -7.10 -6.84
N VAL A 100 -5.75 -6.99 -8.17
CA VAL A 100 -6.56 -7.92 -8.99
C VAL A 100 -6.03 -9.34 -8.92
N ALA A 101 -4.71 -9.54 -8.88
CA ALA A 101 -4.11 -10.86 -8.73
C ALA A 101 -4.36 -11.48 -7.34
N LEU A 102 -4.35 -10.67 -6.28
CA LEU A 102 -4.70 -11.10 -4.92
C LEU A 102 -6.18 -11.48 -4.81
N ASP A 103 -7.05 -10.67 -5.41
CA ASP A 103 -8.49 -10.94 -5.51
C ASP A 103 -8.78 -12.23 -6.27
N GLY A 104 -8.17 -12.42 -7.45
CA GLY A 104 -8.30 -13.64 -8.24
C GLY A 104 -7.75 -14.91 -7.56
N ARG A 105 -6.93 -14.75 -6.51
CA ARG A 105 -6.44 -15.85 -5.65
C ARG A 105 -7.32 -16.08 -4.41
N GLY A 106 -8.38 -15.29 -4.22
CA GLY A 106 -9.22 -15.30 -3.03
C GLY A 106 -8.48 -14.91 -1.76
N VAL A 107 -7.38 -14.14 -1.87
CA VAL A 107 -6.61 -13.70 -0.68
C VAL A 107 -7.39 -12.68 0.12
N LEU A 108 -8.19 -11.85 -0.55
CA LEU A 108 -8.91 -10.74 0.06
C LEU A 108 -10.22 -11.15 0.75
N GLU A 109 -10.65 -12.40 0.57
CA GLU A 109 -11.84 -12.99 1.19
C GLU A 109 -11.52 -13.83 2.44
N LYS A 110 -10.23 -14.07 2.73
CA LYS A 110 -9.75 -14.87 3.86
C LYS A 110 -9.58 -14.02 5.11
#